data_AF-A0A1Y4HTU0-F1
#
_entry.id   AF-A0A1Y4HTU0-F1
#
_cell.length_a   1.000
_cell.length_b   1.000
_cell.length_c   1.000
_cell.angle_alpha   90.00
_cell.angle_beta   90.00
_cell.angle_gamma   90.00
#
_symmetry.space_group_name_H-M   'P 1'
#
loop_
_entity.id
_entity.type
_entity.pdbx_description
1 polymer ?
#
loop_
_entity_poly.entity_id
_entity_poly.type
_entity_poly.pdbx_seq_one_letter_code
_entity_poly.pdbx_strand_id
1 'polypeptide(L)'
;MKKIGIYFRMCCCSLLALAAVSGVACAQNTSQPEVGGGKTLPKVYMFKEINAGNLVKIYKALGREATGKVAVKLSTGEPGGHNFLQPALIKDLVQEVSGTIVECNTAYAGKRAKTEDSRKAAEDHGFTAIAPVDIMDAEGESALPVKGGKHLTEDYVGSHFLNYDFTVVLSHFKGHAMGGFGGAIKNISIGIASANGKAWIHSAGKTKDPNTMWDNLPEQDDFLESMAEAAKAVVDHCGERILYINPLVELKA
;
A
#
# COMPACT_ATOMS: atom_id res chain seq x y z
N MET A 1 -1.39 26.46 14.70
CA MET A 1 -0.05 26.08 14.20
C MET A 1 0.99 26.52 15.23
N LYS A 2 1.72 25.59 15.84
CA LYS A 2 2.84 25.90 16.74
C LYS A 2 4.07 25.11 16.27
N LYS A 3 5.17 25.81 15.97
CA LYS A 3 6.51 25.22 15.84
C LYS A 3 7.04 25.01 17.26
N ILE A 4 7.40 23.78 17.60
CA ILE A 4 8.17 23.48 18.82
C ILE A 4 9.38 22.67 18.37
N GLY A 5 10.54 23.29 18.44
CA GLY A 5 11.83 22.62 18.42
C GLY A 5 12.24 22.29 19.85
N ILE A 6 12.75 21.09 20.09
CA ILE A 6 13.38 20.71 21.35
C ILE A 6 14.73 20.11 21.02
N TYR A 7 15.78 20.76 21.53
CA TYR A 7 17.15 20.27 21.61
C TYR A 7 17.46 19.90 23.06
N PHE A 8 18.19 18.78 23.20
CA PHE A 8 19.22 18.50 24.22
C PHE A 8 18.81 18.12 25.67
N ARG A 9 19.21 16.90 26.09
CA ARG A 9 20.26 16.72 27.11
C ARG A 9 20.74 15.26 27.16
N MET A 10 21.99 15.07 26.72
CA MET A 10 22.80 13.87 26.92
C MET A 10 23.37 13.91 28.35
N CYS A 11 23.18 12.83 29.12
CA CYS A 11 23.74 12.69 30.47
C CYS A 11 25.10 12.00 30.36
N CYS A 12 26.15 12.73 30.75
CA CYS A 12 27.49 12.19 30.98
C CYS A 12 27.51 11.31 32.23
N CYS A 13 27.98 10.06 32.10
CA CYS A 13 28.61 9.34 33.20
C CYS A 13 29.94 8.77 32.70
N SER A 14 31.00 9.38 33.17
CA SER A 14 32.40 9.02 33.03
C SER A 14 32.77 7.82 33.90
N LEU A 15 33.54 6.87 33.35
CA LEU A 15 34.46 6.04 34.13
C LEU A 15 35.73 5.81 33.29
N LEU A 16 36.83 6.33 33.83
CA LEU A 16 38.20 6.21 33.31
C LEU A 16 38.70 4.76 33.45
N ALA A 17 39.41 4.29 32.43
CA ALA A 17 40.54 3.38 32.60
C ALA A 17 41.66 3.81 31.64
N LEU A 18 42.78 4.25 32.21
CA LEU A 18 44.04 4.52 31.49
C LEU A 18 44.69 3.19 31.08
N ALA A 19 45.05 3.06 29.81
CA ALA A 19 46.22 2.29 29.40
C ALA A 19 46.82 2.96 28.16
N ALA A 20 48.00 3.55 28.33
CA ALA A 20 48.79 4.14 27.26
C ALA A 20 49.56 3.02 26.53
N VAL A 21 49.33 2.88 25.22
CA VAL A 21 50.31 2.28 24.31
C VAL A 21 50.27 3.08 23.01
N SER A 22 51.39 3.73 22.72
CA SER A 22 51.70 4.45 21.49
C SER A 22 51.80 3.50 20.30
N GLY A 23 51.05 3.76 19.23
CA GLY A 23 51.15 3.01 17.98
C GLY A 23 50.29 3.60 16.86
N VAL A 24 50.94 4.43 16.04
CA VAL A 24 50.77 4.65 14.58
C VAL A 24 49.35 4.73 13.98
N ALA A 25 49.13 5.87 13.33
CA ALA A 25 47.96 6.25 12.55
C ALA A 25 47.51 5.25 11.48
N CYS A 26 46.19 5.14 11.30
CA CYS A 26 45.48 5.09 10.02
C CYS A 26 43.97 5.18 10.29
N ALA A 27 43.46 6.39 10.50
CA ALA A 27 42.01 6.65 10.50
C ALA A 27 41.53 6.57 9.04
N GLN A 28 40.82 5.50 8.71
CA GLN A 28 40.16 5.37 7.42
C GLN A 28 38.98 6.34 7.36
N ASN A 29 39.16 7.36 6.55
CA ASN A 29 38.18 8.32 6.12
C ASN A 29 37.15 7.62 5.22
N THR A 30 36.04 7.12 5.78
CA THR A 30 34.87 6.74 4.97
C THR A 30 34.00 7.97 4.77
N SER A 31 34.38 8.76 3.77
CA SER A 31 33.50 9.76 3.17
C SER A 31 32.21 9.05 2.72
N GLN A 32 31.09 9.34 3.39
CA GLN A 32 29.78 9.03 2.81
C GLN A 32 29.66 9.77 1.48
N PRO A 33 29.21 9.12 0.40
CA PRO A 33 28.98 9.82 -0.85
C PRO A 33 27.83 10.82 -0.63
N GLU A 34 28.14 12.10 -0.77
CA GLU A 34 27.11 13.13 -0.87
C GLU A 34 26.23 12.83 -2.10
N VAL A 35 24.97 12.47 -1.85
CA VAL A 35 23.96 12.44 -2.91
C VAL A 35 23.58 13.89 -3.19
N GLY A 36 24.32 14.50 -4.10
CA GLY A 36 23.99 15.76 -4.73
C GLY A 36 22.71 15.66 -5.54
N GLY A 37 21.84 16.66 -5.37
CA GLY A 37 20.63 16.86 -6.16
C GLY A 37 19.55 17.48 -5.29
N GLY A 38 19.21 18.74 -5.54
CA GLY A 38 18.16 19.48 -4.83
C GLY A 38 16.80 18.80 -4.94
N LYS A 39 16.57 17.76 -4.14
CA LYS A 39 15.26 17.13 -3.97
C LYS A 39 14.44 18.04 -3.09
N THR A 40 13.50 18.77 -3.69
CA THR A 40 12.34 19.27 -2.96
C THR A 40 11.70 18.09 -2.23
N LEU A 41 11.75 18.12 -0.91
CA LEU A 41 11.13 17.09 -0.07
C LEU A 41 9.63 17.02 -0.40
N PRO A 42 9.02 15.82 -0.41
CA PRO A 42 7.59 15.67 -0.61
C PRO A 42 6.80 16.50 0.41
N LYS A 43 5.78 17.22 -0.06
CA LYS A 43 4.85 17.92 0.83
C LYS A 43 3.92 16.90 1.47
N VAL A 44 3.91 16.84 2.80
CA VAL A 44 3.04 15.95 3.58
C VAL A 44 1.98 16.78 4.28
N TYR A 45 0.71 16.42 4.07
CA TYR A 45 -0.44 17.01 4.77
C TYR A 45 -0.96 16.03 5.82
N MET A 46 -1.29 16.53 7.01
CA MET A 46 -1.76 15.69 8.12
C MET A 46 -2.84 16.40 8.93
N PHE A 47 -3.97 15.72 9.13
CA PHE A 47 -4.93 16.04 10.18
C PHE A 47 -4.76 15.04 11.34
N LYS A 48 -4.86 15.54 12.58
CA LYS A 48 -4.85 14.67 13.78
C LYS A 48 -6.20 14.00 14.03
N GLU A 49 -7.27 14.70 13.68
CA GLU A 49 -8.63 14.22 13.85
C GLU A 49 -9.08 13.50 12.57
N ILE A 50 -9.55 12.27 12.73
CA ILE A 50 -10.01 11.42 11.63
C ILE A 50 -11.53 11.48 11.58
N ASN A 51 -12.06 12.16 10.57
CA ASN A 51 -13.48 12.24 10.27
C ASN A 51 -13.68 12.42 8.75
N ALA A 52 -14.91 12.19 8.26
CA ALA A 52 -15.22 12.20 6.83
C ALA A 52 -14.86 13.55 6.16
N GLY A 53 -15.23 14.66 6.81
CA GLY A 53 -14.93 16.00 6.30
C GLY A 53 -13.43 16.28 6.15
N ASN A 54 -12.59 15.77 7.06
CA ASN A 54 -11.14 15.94 6.98
C ASN A 54 -10.51 15.11 5.86
N LEU A 55 -11.10 13.97 5.48
CA LEU A 55 -10.66 13.21 4.31
C LEU A 55 -10.84 14.01 3.01
N VAL A 56 -12.01 14.66 2.86
CA VAL A 56 -12.29 15.56 1.72
C VAL A 56 -11.34 16.77 1.74
N LYS A 57 -11.08 17.37 2.90
CA LYS A 57 -10.14 18.50 3.00
C LYS A 57 -8.71 18.11 2.61
N ILE A 58 -8.24 16.94 3.04
CA ILE A 58 -6.90 16.45 2.66
C ILE A 58 -6.83 16.23 1.16
N TYR A 59 -7.85 15.62 0.55
CA TYR A 59 -7.94 15.43 -0.89
C TYR A 59 -7.84 16.78 -1.64
N LYS A 60 -8.64 17.77 -1.24
CA LYS A 60 -8.60 19.12 -1.84
C LYS A 60 -7.24 19.81 -1.66
N ALA A 61 -6.59 19.62 -0.51
CA ALA A 61 -5.25 20.18 -0.25
C ALA A 61 -4.15 19.56 -1.12
N LEU A 62 -4.33 18.35 -1.66
CA LEU A 62 -3.39 17.76 -2.61
C LEU A 62 -3.36 18.53 -3.94
N GLY A 63 -4.44 19.24 -4.30
CA GLY A 63 -4.52 20.00 -5.55
C GLY A 63 -4.43 19.13 -6.81
N ARG A 64 -4.72 17.83 -6.68
CA ARG A 64 -4.71 16.84 -7.77
C ARG A 64 -6.11 16.24 -7.88
N GLU A 65 -6.90 16.85 -8.74
CA GLU A 65 -8.26 16.40 -9.00
C GLU A 65 -8.27 15.03 -9.69
N ALA A 66 -9.05 14.09 -9.16
CA ALA A 66 -9.30 12.81 -9.79
C ALA A 66 -10.36 12.99 -10.88
N THR A 67 -10.02 12.65 -12.13
CA THR A 67 -10.87 12.86 -13.30
C THR A 67 -11.07 11.56 -14.07
N GLY A 68 -12.17 11.46 -14.84
CA GLY A 68 -12.49 10.26 -15.61
C GLY A 68 -13.11 9.17 -14.74
N LYS A 69 -12.93 7.90 -15.11
CA LYS A 69 -13.39 6.76 -14.31
C LYS A 69 -12.42 6.53 -13.15
N VAL A 70 -12.86 6.83 -11.92
CA VAL A 70 -12.01 6.77 -10.72
C VAL A 70 -12.16 5.43 -9.99
N ALA A 71 -11.05 4.70 -9.85
CA ALA A 71 -10.94 3.55 -8.97
C ALA A 71 -10.59 4.00 -7.55
N VAL A 72 -11.42 3.66 -6.57
CA VAL A 72 -11.12 3.84 -5.14
C VAL A 72 -10.67 2.50 -4.59
N LYS A 73 -9.36 2.31 -4.45
CA LYS A 73 -8.78 1.07 -3.93
C LYS A 73 -8.72 1.08 -2.42
N LEU A 74 -9.43 0.14 -1.80
CA LEU A 74 -9.42 -0.14 -0.37
C LEU A 74 -9.59 -1.64 -0.13
N SER A 75 -9.41 -2.09 1.10
CA SER A 75 -9.81 -3.44 1.51
C SER A 75 -11.25 -3.42 2.03
N THR A 76 -12.11 -4.28 1.48
CA THR A 76 -13.49 -4.47 1.94
C THR A 76 -13.59 -5.31 3.22
N GLY A 77 -12.48 -5.89 3.69
CA GLY A 77 -12.42 -6.74 4.87
C GLY A 77 -12.98 -8.15 4.67
N GLU A 78 -12.67 -9.06 5.59
CA GLU A 78 -13.22 -10.42 5.59
C GLU A 78 -14.64 -10.43 6.21
N PRO A 79 -15.58 -11.24 5.68
CA PRO A 79 -16.94 -11.31 6.22
C PRO A 79 -17.01 -11.54 7.73
N GLY A 80 -17.80 -10.71 8.41
CA GLY A 80 -17.94 -10.73 9.87
C GLY A 80 -16.79 -10.05 10.63
N GLY A 81 -15.78 -9.56 9.91
CA GLY A 81 -14.75 -8.71 10.47
C GLY A 81 -15.20 -7.25 10.61
N HIS A 82 -14.41 -6.45 11.32
CA HIS A 82 -14.59 -5.00 11.42
C HIS A 82 -13.31 -4.23 11.05
N ASN A 83 -12.27 -4.96 10.60
CA ASN A 83 -10.95 -4.42 10.29
C ASN A 83 -10.91 -3.87 8.85
N PHE A 84 -11.72 -2.86 8.57
CA PHE A 84 -11.75 -2.13 7.29
C PHE A 84 -12.15 -0.67 7.53
N LEU A 85 -11.90 0.20 6.54
CA LEU A 85 -12.38 1.58 6.62
C LEU A 85 -13.91 1.57 6.60
N GLN A 86 -14.51 2.06 7.68
CA GLN A 86 -15.96 2.12 7.80
C GLN A 86 -16.55 2.96 6.66
N PRO A 87 -17.56 2.48 5.91
CA PRO A 87 -18.17 3.25 4.82
C PRO A 87 -18.60 4.65 5.23
N ALA A 88 -19.12 4.80 6.45
CA ALA A 88 -19.52 6.09 7.01
C ALA A 88 -18.36 7.10 7.11
N LEU A 89 -17.13 6.64 7.30
CA LEU A 89 -15.95 7.50 7.35
C LEU A 89 -15.53 7.98 5.96
N ILE A 90 -15.64 7.13 4.94
CA ILE A 90 -15.08 7.38 3.60
C ILE A 90 -16.11 7.89 2.59
N LYS A 91 -17.42 7.74 2.86
CA LYS A 91 -18.53 8.04 1.95
C LYS A 91 -18.35 9.37 1.22
N ASP A 92 -18.17 10.45 1.97
CA ASP A 92 -18.10 11.80 1.40
C ASP A 92 -16.93 11.94 0.42
N LEU A 93 -15.77 11.33 0.73
CA LEU A 93 -14.63 11.34 -0.18
C LEU A 93 -14.87 10.49 -1.43
N VAL A 94 -15.42 9.28 -1.27
CA VAL A 94 -15.73 8.40 -2.42
C VAL A 94 -16.71 9.08 -3.38
N GLN A 95 -17.72 9.75 -2.84
CA GLN A 95 -18.73 10.47 -3.62
C GLN A 95 -18.17 11.77 -4.24
N GLU A 96 -17.31 12.50 -3.53
CA GLU A 96 -16.64 13.69 -4.05
C GLU A 96 -15.82 13.38 -5.32
N VAL A 97 -15.17 12.21 -5.38
CA VAL A 97 -14.38 11.79 -6.55
C VAL A 97 -15.20 10.98 -7.57
N SER A 98 -16.51 10.86 -7.39
CA SER A 98 -17.37 9.99 -8.23
C SER A 98 -16.81 8.57 -8.37
N GLY A 99 -16.25 8.03 -7.28
CA GLY A 99 -15.44 6.83 -7.27
C GLY A 99 -16.24 5.53 -7.36
N THR A 100 -15.65 4.53 -7.99
CA THR A 100 -16.04 3.12 -7.87
C THR A 100 -15.09 2.43 -6.90
N ILE A 101 -15.61 1.74 -5.89
CA ILE A 101 -14.78 0.97 -4.97
C ILE A 101 -14.30 -0.29 -5.69
N VAL A 102 -12.99 -0.51 -5.69
CA VAL A 102 -12.39 -1.64 -6.43
C VAL A 102 -11.69 -2.62 -5.50
N GLU A 103 -11.81 -3.91 -5.80
CA GLU A 103 -11.11 -5.00 -5.11
C GLU A 103 -10.91 -6.19 -6.07
N CYS A 104 -10.05 -7.14 -5.72
CA CYS A 104 -9.92 -8.42 -6.41
C CYS A 104 -10.20 -9.59 -5.46
N ASN A 105 -10.57 -10.74 -6.03
CA ASN A 105 -10.78 -11.97 -5.26
C ASN A 105 -9.52 -12.41 -4.51
N THR A 106 -9.69 -13.09 -3.39
CA THR A 106 -8.57 -13.67 -2.62
C THR A 106 -8.01 -14.90 -3.32
N ALA A 107 -6.68 -15.07 -3.26
CA ALA A 107 -6.01 -16.28 -3.75
C ALA A 107 -6.21 -17.50 -2.83
N TYR A 108 -6.55 -17.27 -1.57
CA TYR A 108 -6.73 -18.32 -0.58
C TYR A 108 -8.20 -18.67 -0.41
N ALA A 109 -8.44 -19.92 0.01
CA ALA A 109 -9.77 -20.40 0.33
C ALA A 109 -10.43 -19.49 1.39
N GLY A 110 -11.67 -19.09 1.14
CA GLY A 110 -12.40 -18.18 2.00
C GLY A 110 -13.59 -17.56 1.30
N LYS A 111 -14.33 -16.71 2.02
CA LYS A 111 -15.57 -16.08 1.57
C LYS A 111 -15.33 -14.85 0.66
N ARG A 112 -14.17 -14.77 0.02
CA ARG A 112 -13.81 -13.77 -0.98
C ARG A 112 -13.00 -14.37 -2.14
N ALA A 113 -12.96 -15.70 -2.23
CA ALA A 113 -12.26 -16.39 -3.32
C ALA A 113 -13.08 -16.40 -4.62
N LYS A 114 -14.39 -16.13 -4.53
CA LYS A 114 -15.31 -16.03 -5.67
C LYS A 114 -15.90 -14.63 -5.74
N THR A 115 -16.18 -14.18 -6.96
CA THR A 115 -16.72 -12.84 -7.25
C THR A 115 -17.99 -12.54 -6.46
N GLU A 116 -18.96 -13.46 -6.47
CA GLU A 116 -20.23 -13.30 -5.78
C GLU A 116 -20.03 -13.18 -4.26
N ASP A 117 -19.12 -13.97 -3.69
CA ASP A 117 -18.82 -13.93 -2.26
C ASP A 117 -18.11 -12.61 -1.89
N SER A 118 -17.16 -12.14 -2.72
CA SER A 118 -16.50 -10.85 -2.57
C SER A 118 -17.47 -9.67 -2.65
N ARG A 119 -18.41 -9.71 -3.61
CA ARG A 119 -19.49 -8.71 -3.73
C ARG A 119 -20.39 -8.72 -2.51
N LYS A 120 -20.79 -9.91 -2.06
CA LYS A 120 -21.60 -10.08 -0.85
C LYS A 120 -20.89 -9.53 0.39
N ALA A 121 -19.59 -9.79 0.55
CA ALA A 121 -18.80 -9.22 1.64
C ALA A 121 -18.83 -7.68 1.62
N ALA A 122 -18.66 -7.08 0.44
CA ALA A 122 -18.72 -5.63 0.27
C ALA A 122 -20.11 -5.06 0.57
N GLU A 123 -21.18 -5.77 0.18
CA GLU A 123 -22.56 -5.40 0.48
C GLU A 123 -22.87 -5.50 1.98
N ASP A 124 -22.56 -6.63 2.61
CA ASP A 124 -22.79 -6.88 4.04
C ASP A 124 -22.05 -5.86 4.92
N HIS A 125 -20.89 -5.37 4.45
CA HIS A 125 -20.12 -4.32 5.12
C HIS A 125 -20.54 -2.89 4.76
N GLY A 126 -21.55 -2.71 3.89
CA GLY A 126 -22.16 -1.42 3.57
C GLY A 126 -21.46 -0.60 2.48
N PHE A 127 -20.50 -1.15 1.74
CA PHE A 127 -19.78 -0.42 0.69
C PHE A 127 -20.66 -0.15 -0.54
N THR A 128 -21.52 -1.11 -0.91
CA THR A 128 -22.44 -0.96 -2.07
C THR A 128 -23.50 0.13 -1.84
N ALA A 129 -23.77 0.50 -0.58
CA ALA A 129 -24.69 1.56 -0.24
C ALA A 129 -24.12 2.98 -0.45
N ILE A 130 -22.80 3.12 -0.58
CA ILE A 130 -22.14 4.43 -0.74
C ILE A 130 -21.62 4.68 -2.17
N ALA A 131 -21.28 3.61 -2.91
CA ALA A 131 -20.74 3.65 -4.26
C ALA A 131 -20.86 2.29 -4.97
N PRO A 132 -20.74 2.23 -6.30
CA PRO A 132 -20.55 0.97 -7.02
C PRO A 132 -19.31 0.23 -6.51
N VAL A 133 -19.39 -1.11 -6.49
CA VAL A 133 -18.27 -1.99 -6.15
C VAL A 133 -17.93 -2.85 -7.37
N ASP A 134 -16.66 -2.86 -7.75
CA ASP A 134 -16.12 -3.67 -8.84
C ASP A 134 -15.12 -4.69 -8.30
N ILE A 135 -15.38 -5.96 -8.62
CA ILE A 135 -14.43 -7.06 -8.40
C ILE A 135 -13.65 -7.20 -9.70
N MET A 136 -12.45 -6.62 -9.73
CA MET A 136 -11.77 -6.31 -10.99
C MET A 136 -11.28 -7.55 -11.74
N ASP A 137 -11.16 -8.69 -11.06
CA ASP A 137 -10.76 -9.97 -11.65
C ASP A 137 -11.94 -10.91 -11.93
N ALA A 138 -13.18 -10.39 -11.90
CA ALA A 138 -14.38 -11.18 -12.18
C ALA A 138 -14.41 -11.77 -13.60
N GLU A 139 -13.83 -11.07 -14.58
CA GLU A 139 -13.76 -11.49 -15.98
C GLU A 139 -12.33 -11.90 -16.40
N GLY A 140 -11.42 -12.06 -15.44
CA GLY A 140 -10.04 -12.50 -15.67
C GLY A 140 -8.99 -11.46 -15.26
N GLU A 141 -7.80 -11.56 -15.87
CA GLU A 141 -6.63 -10.78 -15.49
C GLU A 141 -5.93 -10.15 -16.70
N SER A 142 -5.15 -9.12 -16.43
CA SER A 142 -4.28 -8.44 -17.39
C SER A 142 -2.87 -8.33 -16.82
N ALA A 143 -1.86 -8.38 -17.69
CA ALA A 143 -0.46 -8.22 -17.29
C ALA A 143 -0.02 -6.74 -17.39
N LEU A 144 0.61 -6.24 -16.34
CA LEU A 144 1.38 -4.99 -16.34
C LEU A 144 2.87 -5.32 -16.37
N PRO A 145 3.69 -4.68 -17.21
CA PRO A 145 5.11 -4.95 -17.27
C PRO A 145 5.84 -4.45 -16.01
N VAL A 146 6.69 -5.29 -15.43
CA VAL A 146 7.60 -4.91 -14.34
C VAL A 146 8.94 -4.50 -14.95
N LYS A 147 9.25 -3.20 -14.92
CA LYS A 147 10.53 -2.69 -15.45
C LYS A 147 11.63 -2.76 -14.40
N GLY A 148 12.66 -3.56 -14.68
CA GLY A 148 13.83 -3.71 -13.82
C GLY A 148 13.57 -4.55 -12.56
N GLY A 149 12.57 -5.43 -12.60
CA GLY A 149 12.34 -6.41 -11.54
C GLY A 149 13.45 -7.45 -11.50
N LYS A 150 13.78 -7.88 -10.28
CA LYS A 150 14.69 -8.98 -9.97
C LYS A 150 13.98 -10.32 -10.05
N HIS A 151 12.71 -10.40 -9.63
CA HIS A 151 11.93 -11.64 -9.60
C HIS A 151 10.82 -11.66 -10.65
N LEU A 152 10.08 -10.56 -10.75
CA LEU A 152 8.92 -10.45 -11.62
C LEU A 152 9.26 -9.69 -12.90
N THR A 153 8.80 -10.23 -14.02
CA THR A 153 8.78 -9.53 -15.32
C THR A 153 7.42 -8.91 -15.63
N GLU A 154 6.36 -9.42 -14.98
CA GLU A 154 4.98 -8.96 -15.11
C GLU A 154 4.26 -9.02 -13.75
N ASP A 155 3.30 -8.13 -13.55
CA ASP A 155 2.31 -8.15 -12.48
C ASP A 155 0.92 -8.43 -13.07
N TYR A 156 0.20 -9.41 -12.53
CA TYR A 156 -1.11 -9.81 -13.05
C TYR A 156 -2.21 -9.18 -12.20
N VAL A 157 -2.87 -8.16 -12.75
CA VAL A 157 -3.93 -7.39 -12.11
C VAL A 157 -5.31 -7.84 -12.59
N GLY A 158 -6.37 -7.54 -11.85
CA GLY A 158 -7.73 -7.74 -12.35
C GLY A 158 -7.94 -7.03 -13.68
N SER A 159 -8.54 -7.70 -14.67
CA SER A 159 -8.66 -7.19 -16.04
C SER A 159 -9.38 -5.83 -16.10
N HIS A 160 -10.33 -5.59 -15.20
CA HIS A 160 -11.07 -4.33 -15.15
C HIS A 160 -10.23 -3.14 -14.68
N PHE A 161 -9.07 -3.36 -14.02
CA PHE A 161 -8.23 -2.27 -13.53
C PHE A 161 -7.81 -1.31 -14.66
N LEU A 162 -7.61 -1.84 -15.86
CA LEU A 162 -7.26 -1.04 -17.05
C LEU A 162 -8.38 -0.12 -17.55
N ASN A 163 -9.61 -0.30 -17.04
CA ASN A 163 -10.75 0.53 -17.43
C ASN A 163 -10.82 1.87 -16.65
N TYR A 164 -9.90 2.10 -15.70
CA TYR A 164 -9.91 3.27 -14.84
C TYR A 164 -8.84 4.29 -15.24
N ASP A 165 -9.24 5.56 -15.30
CA ASP A 165 -8.37 6.67 -15.68
C ASP A 165 -7.53 7.16 -14.50
N PHE A 166 -8.05 7.02 -13.27
CA PHE A 166 -7.45 7.54 -12.06
C PHE A 166 -7.63 6.59 -10.88
N THR A 167 -6.60 6.45 -10.03
CA THR A 167 -6.65 5.61 -8.83
C THR A 167 -6.50 6.42 -7.54
N VAL A 168 -7.48 6.30 -6.64
CA VAL A 168 -7.45 6.83 -5.28
C VAL A 168 -7.23 5.65 -4.32
N VAL A 169 -6.09 5.62 -3.65
CA VAL A 169 -5.74 4.55 -2.72
C VAL A 169 -6.09 4.97 -1.30
N LEU A 170 -7.06 4.28 -0.70
CA LEU A 170 -7.43 4.42 0.70
C LEU A 170 -6.92 3.23 1.50
N SER A 171 -5.85 3.44 2.27
CA SER A 171 -5.29 2.36 3.10
C SER A 171 -5.59 2.60 4.58
N HIS A 172 -6.23 1.63 5.24
CA HIS A 172 -6.23 1.62 6.70
C HIS A 172 -4.88 1.05 7.17
N PHE A 173 -4.27 1.74 8.13
CA PHE A 173 -2.94 1.40 8.61
C PHE A 173 -3.04 0.26 9.65
N LYS A 174 -2.46 -0.91 9.33
CA LYS A 174 -2.23 -1.98 10.32
C LYS A 174 -0.80 -2.48 10.17
N GLY A 175 -0.05 -2.53 11.27
CA GLY A 175 1.27 -3.17 11.29
C GLY A 175 1.14 -4.64 10.93
N HIS A 176 1.98 -5.14 10.03
CA HIS A 176 2.02 -6.55 9.67
C HIS A 176 3.36 -7.15 10.10
N ALA A 177 3.34 -8.18 10.96
CA ALA A 177 4.54 -8.76 11.59
C ALA A 177 5.62 -9.20 10.57
N MET A 178 5.22 -9.64 9.37
CA MET A 178 6.15 -10.04 8.29
C MET A 178 6.33 -9.01 7.16
N GLY A 179 5.80 -7.79 7.26
CA GLY A 179 5.84 -6.81 6.14
C GLY A 179 5.99 -5.35 6.56
N GLY A 180 6.36 -5.08 7.81
CA GLY A 180 6.50 -3.72 8.36
C GLY A 180 5.21 -2.89 8.29
N PHE A 181 5.35 -1.61 7.93
CA PHE A 181 4.27 -0.64 7.68
C PHE A 181 3.52 -0.91 6.35
N GLY A 182 3.24 -2.19 6.08
CA GLY A 182 2.91 -2.73 4.75
C GLY A 182 1.48 -2.52 4.26
N GLY A 183 0.60 -1.84 5.01
CA GLY A 183 -0.80 -1.64 4.62
C GLY A 183 -0.97 -0.93 3.28
N ALA A 184 -0.18 0.13 3.04
CA ALA A 184 -0.28 0.92 1.81
C ALA A 184 0.30 0.21 0.57
N ILE A 185 1.48 -0.40 0.69
CA ILE A 185 2.12 -1.11 -0.43
C ILE A 185 1.35 -2.38 -0.80
N LYS A 186 0.86 -3.15 0.18
CA LYS A 186 0.03 -4.33 -0.08
C LYS A 186 -1.26 -3.96 -0.79
N ASN A 187 -1.84 -2.80 -0.48
CA ASN A 187 -3.11 -2.38 -1.08
C ASN A 187 -2.98 -2.15 -2.61
N ILE A 188 -1.82 -1.65 -3.07
CA ILE A 188 -1.56 -1.45 -4.50
C ILE A 188 -0.83 -2.61 -5.18
N SER A 189 -0.17 -3.48 -4.42
CA SER A 189 0.39 -4.74 -4.93
C SER A 189 -0.70 -5.82 -4.89
N ILE A 190 -0.67 -6.70 -3.88
CA ILE A 190 -1.62 -7.79 -3.64
C ILE A 190 -3.10 -7.38 -3.82
N GLY A 191 -3.49 -6.19 -3.40
CA GLY A 191 -4.88 -5.74 -3.49
C GLY A 191 -5.39 -5.54 -4.92
N ILE A 192 -4.53 -5.12 -5.85
CA ILE A 192 -4.91 -4.89 -7.27
C ILE A 192 -4.64 -6.15 -8.11
N ALA A 193 -3.73 -7.00 -7.67
CA ALA A 193 -3.45 -8.29 -8.30
C ALA A 193 -4.71 -9.17 -8.37
N SER A 194 -4.89 -9.92 -9.45
CA SER A 194 -5.93 -10.96 -9.56
C SER A 194 -5.70 -12.08 -8.53
N ALA A 195 -6.63 -13.01 -8.35
CA ALA A 195 -6.39 -14.19 -7.52
C ALA A 195 -5.11 -14.96 -7.93
N ASN A 196 -4.86 -15.12 -9.23
CA ASN A 196 -3.65 -15.76 -9.76
C ASN A 196 -2.41 -14.86 -9.65
N GLY A 197 -2.55 -13.55 -9.86
CA GLY A 197 -1.48 -12.58 -9.65
C GLY A 197 -1.01 -12.50 -8.20
N LYS A 198 -1.93 -12.66 -7.25
CA LYS A 198 -1.59 -12.81 -5.84
C LYS A 198 -0.72 -14.06 -5.62
N ALA A 199 -1.03 -15.20 -6.26
CA ALA A 199 -0.18 -16.40 -6.20
C ALA A 199 1.20 -16.17 -6.85
N TRP A 200 1.23 -15.44 -7.96
CA TRP A 200 2.45 -15.03 -8.65
C TRP A 200 3.39 -14.22 -7.75
N ILE A 201 2.85 -13.21 -7.07
CA ILE A 201 3.61 -12.36 -6.15
C ILE A 201 4.05 -13.17 -4.90
N HIS A 202 3.16 -13.96 -4.31
CA HIS A 202 3.50 -14.77 -3.11
C HIS A 202 4.56 -15.83 -3.38
N SER A 203 4.69 -16.30 -4.62
CA SER A 203 5.66 -17.31 -5.02
C SER A 203 6.94 -16.72 -5.63
N ALA A 204 7.09 -15.39 -5.66
CA ALA A 204 8.15 -14.68 -6.37
C ALA A 204 8.34 -15.16 -7.82
N GLY A 205 7.23 -15.31 -8.55
CA GLY A 205 7.26 -15.67 -9.97
C GLY A 205 7.37 -17.16 -10.28
N LYS A 206 7.08 -18.05 -9.33
CA LYS A 206 7.14 -19.51 -9.57
C LYS A 206 5.83 -20.09 -10.07
N THR A 207 4.69 -19.61 -9.58
CA THR A 207 3.37 -20.14 -9.96
C THR A 207 2.30 -19.06 -9.96
N LYS A 208 1.36 -19.17 -10.90
CA LYS A 208 0.12 -18.38 -10.92
C LYS A 208 -1.07 -19.14 -10.36
N ASP A 209 -0.90 -20.42 -10.01
CA ASP A 209 -1.98 -21.24 -9.48
C ASP A 209 -2.11 -21.06 -7.97
N PRO A 210 -3.24 -20.51 -7.47
CA PRO A 210 -3.44 -20.31 -6.05
C PRO A 210 -3.44 -21.61 -5.23
N ASN A 211 -3.71 -22.76 -5.84
CA ASN A 211 -3.72 -24.05 -5.14
C ASN A 211 -2.31 -24.58 -4.82
N THR A 212 -1.30 -24.14 -5.57
CA THR A 212 0.09 -24.60 -5.42
C THR A 212 1.01 -23.52 -4.84
N MET A 213 0.51 -22.30 -4.61
CA MET A 213 1.34 -21.19 -4.13
C MET A 213 2.00 -21.45 -2.77
N TRP A 214 1.32 -22.17 -1.88
CA TRP A 214 1.82 -22.48 -0.53
C TRP A 214 3.00 -23.46 -0.54
N ASP A 215 3.08 -24.31 -1.56
CA ASP A 215 4.20 -25.23 -1.78
C ASP A 215 5.37 -24.55 -2.51
N ASN A 216 5.19 -23.31 -2.95
CA ASN A 216 6.13 -22.55 -3.77
C ASN A 216 6.54 -21.22 -3.11
N LEU A 217 6.37 -21.08 -1.79
CA LEU A 217 6.80 -19.87 -1.09
C LEU A 217 8.32 -19.66 -1.24
N PRO A 218 8.77 -18.43 -1.53
CA PRO A 218 10.18 -18.10 -1.64
C PRO A 218 10.75 -17.72 -0.26
N GLU A 219 12.03 -17.37 -0.23
CA GLU A 219 12.59 -16.70 0.94
C GLU A 219 11.86 -15.37 1.21
N GLN A 220 11.85 -14.94 2.47
CA GLN A 220 11.06 -13.78 2.90
C GLN A 220 11.41 -12.50 2.12
N ASP A 221 12.69 -12.27 1.84
CA ASP A 221 13.14 -11.08 1.12
C ASP A 221 12.68 -11.10 -0.34
N ASP A 222 12.69 -12.26 -0.99
CA ASP A 222 12.24 -12.41 -2.38
C ASP A 222 10.73 -12.09 -2.51
N PHE A 223 9.92 -12.48 -1.51
CA PHE A 223 8.52 -12.09 -1.45
C PHE A 223 8.34 -10.58 -1.28
N LEU A 224 9.12 -9.95 -0.40
CA LEU A 224 9.05 -8.50 -0.18
C LEU A 224 9.49 -7.71 -1.42
N GLU A 225 10.54 -8.16 -2.10
CA GLU A 225 11.02 -7.60 -3.36
C GLU A 225 9.97 -7.76 -4.46
N SER A 226 9.37 -8.95 -4.61
CA SER A 226 8.28 -9.20 -5.57
C SER A 226 7.05 -8.33 -5.31
N MET A 227 6.69 -8.11 -4.04
CA MET A 227 5.60 -7.20 -3.67
C MET A 227 5.91 -5.75 -4.05
N ALA A 228 7.16 -5.31 -3.86
CA ALA A 228 7.60 -3.97 -4.26
C ALA A 228 7.61 -3.81 -5.80
N GLU A 229 8.00 -4.85 -6.52
CA GLU A 229 7.99 -4.92 -7.99
C GLU A 229 6.57 -4.81 -8.56
N ALA A 230 5.62 -5.56 -8.02
CA ALA A 230 4.21 -5.46 -8.39
C ALA A 230 3.62 -4.07 -8.07
N ALA A 231 3.88 -3.54 -6.86
CA ALA A 231 3.48 -2.18 -6.52
C ALA A 231 4.06 -1.14 -7.49
N LYS A 232 5.32 -1.33 -7.93
CA LYS A 232 5.96 -0.46 -8.92
C LYS A 232 5.27 -0.55 -10.28
N ALA A 233 4.89 -1.74 -10.75
CA ALA A 233 4.18 -1.90 -12.01
C ALA A 233 2.85 -1.13 -12.03
N VAL A 234 2.09 -1.17 -10.92
CA VAL A 234 0.88 -0.36 -10.74
C VAL A 234 1.19 1.13 -10.77
N VAL A 235 2.20 1.59 -10.03
CA VAL A 235 2.58 3.02 -10.02
C VAL A 235 3.02 3.50 -11.40
N ASP A 236 3.83 2.70 -12.11
CA ASP A 236 4.29 3.00 -13.47
C ASP A 236 3.10 3.07 -14.45
N HIS A 237 2.10 2.20 -14.30
CA HIS A 237 0.89 2.21 -15.12
C HIS A 237 0.04 3.46 -14.87
N CYS A 238 -0.19 3.83 -13.61
CA CYS A 238 -0.96 5.01 -13.25
C CYS A 238 -0.23 6.32 -13.59
N GLY A 239 1.10 6.34 -13.51
CA GLY A 239 1.91 7.56 -13.62
C GLY A 239 1.43 8.63 -12.63
N GLU A 240 1.08 9.81 -13.14
CA GLU A 240 0.54 10.91 -12.32
C GLU A 240 -0.97 10.81 -12.02
N ARG A 241 -1.60 9.67 -12.29
CA ARG A 241 -3.04 9.46 -12.06
C ARG A 241 -3.30 8.54 -10.86
N ILE A 242 -2.49 8.68 -9.82
CA ILE A 242 -2.64 7.98 -8.54
C ILE A 242 -2.45 8.92 -7.35
N LEU A 243 -3.29 8.79 -6.33
CA LEU A 243 -3.17 9.50 -5.07
C LEU A 243 -3.36 8.57 -3.88
N TYR A 244 -2.73 8.91 -2.75
CA TYR A 244 -2.73 8.10 -1.53
C TYR A 244 -3.29 8.91 -0.37
N ILE A 245 -4.34 8.40 0.27
CA ILE A 245 -4.90 8.96 1.50
C ILE A 245 -4.98 7.81 2.50
N ASN A 246 -4.22 7.93 3.60
CA ASN A 246 -4.06 6.84 4.57
C ASN A 246 -4.62 7.28 5.93
N PRO A 247 -5.87 6.94 6.28
CA PRO A 247 -6.39 7.16 7.62
C PRO A 247 -5.74 6.21 8.63
N LEU A 248 -5.13 6.74 9.70
CA LEU A 248 -4.55 5.95 10.79
C LEU A 248 -5.62 5.67 11.86
N VAL A 249 -6.52 4.73 11.57
CA VAL A 249 -7.56 4.27 12.50
C VAL A 249 -7.13 3.00 13.22
N GLU A 250 -7.52 2.85 14.50
CA GLU A 250 -7.35 1.62 15.29
C GLU A 250 -5.91 1.04 15.35
N LEU A 251 -4.92 1.90 15.60
CA LEU A 251 -3.58 1.47 16.01
C LEU A 251 -3.66 0.74 17.35
N LYS A 252 -3.86 -0.58 17.34
CA LYS A 252 -3.50 -1.41 18.49
C LYS A 252 -1.99 -1.64 18.40
N ALA A 253 -1.27 -1.03 19.34
CA ALA A 253 0.15 -1.29 19.58
C ALA A 253 0.38 -2.76 19.99
#